data_AF-A0A1X9XQN7-F1
#
_entry.id   AF-A0A1X9XQN7-F1
#
_cell.length_a   1.000
_cell.length_b   1.000
_cell.length_c   1.000
_cell.angle_alpha   90.00
_cell.angle_beta   90.00
_cell.angle_gamma   90.00
#
_symmetry.space_group_name_H-M   'P 1'
#
loop_
_entity.id
_entity.type
_entity.pdbx_description
1 polymer ?
#
loop_
_entity_poly.entity_id
_entity_poly.type
_entity_poly.pdbx_seq_one_letter_code
_entity_poly.pdbx_strand_id
1 'polypeptide(L)'
;NAKETGKIMMVDYSDLTNLKTTTIDSAKFLHDGGFDSSGRYFLVAANASNKIAVVDTKTDKLAALVDVGKIPHPGRGANFVHP
;
A
#
# COMPACT_ATOMS: atom_id res chain seq x y z
N ASN A 1 -11.34 2.15 -11.22
CA ASN A 1 -10.96 2.84 -9.97
C ASN A 1 -9.57 2.31 -9.57
N ALA A 2 -8.81 3.02 -8.73
CA ALA A 2 -7.42 2.65 -8.37
C ALA A 2 -7.33 1.21 -7.81
N LYS A 3 -8.39 0.76 -7.13
CA LYS A 3 -8.59 -0.61 -6.67
C LYS A 3 -8.48 -1.65 -7.79
N GLU A 4 -9.27 -1.51 -8.86
CA GLU A 4 -9.36 -2.53 -9.91
C GLU A 4 -8.12 -2.53 -10.82
N THR A 5 -7.46 -1.37 -10.94
CA THR A 5 -6.24 -1.23 -11.75
C THR A 5 -4.97 -1.62 -10.99
N GLY A 6 -5.04 -1.80 -9.67
CA GLY A 6 -3.88 -2.13 -8.84
C GLY A 6 -2.85 -1.00 -8.78
N LYS A 7 -3.32 0.24 -8.84
CA LYS A 7 -2.47 1.44 -8.81
C LYS A 7 -2.54 2.08 -7.43
N ILE A 8 -1.38 2.37 -6.85
CA ILE A 8 -1.25 3.19 -5.64
C ILE A 8 -0.79 4.57 -6.09
N MET A 9 -1.44 5.62 -5.62
CA MET A 9 -1.08 7.01 -5.96
C MET A 9 -0.51 7.69 -4.71
N MET A 10 0.75 8.08 -4.79
CA MET A 10 1.34 9.03 -3.84
C MET A 10 1.02 10.42 -4.35
N VAL A 11 0.33 11.23 -3.54
CA VAL A 11 -0.14 12.57 -3.93
C VAL A 11 0.54 13.61 -3.05
N ASP A 12 1.37 14.46 -3.66
CA ASP A 12 1.99 15.59 -3.00
C ASP A 12 1.01 16.77 -3.01
N TYR A 13 0.54 17.13 -1.82
CA TYR A 13 -0.44 18.19 -1.60
C TYR A 13 0.20 19.53 -1.19
N SER A 14 1.52 19.68 -1.30
CA SER A 14 2.22 20.94 -0.98
C SER A 14 1.85 22.09 -1.92
N ASP A 15 1.48 21.79 -3.16
CA ASP A 15 0.96 22.74 -4.14
C ASP A 15 -0.25 22.12 -4.86
N LEU A 16 -1.45 22.55 -4.46
CA LEU A 16 -2.70 22.07 -5.05
C LEU A 16 -2.95 22.65 -6.46
N THR A 17 -2.24 23.70 -6.85
CA THR A 17 -2.32 24.27 -8.21
C THR A 17 -1.51 23.43 -9.20
N ASN A 18 -0.34 22.94 -8.75
CA ASN A 18 0.58 22.13 -9.55
C ASN A 18 0.76 20.73 -8.97
N LEU A 19 -0.35 19.99 -8.86
CA LEU A 19 -0.40 18.71 -8.15
C LEU A 19 0.61 17.71 -8.73
N LYS A 20 1.53 17.25 -7.88
CA LYS A 20 2.48 16.18 -8.22
C LYS A 20 1.96 14.84 -7.72
N THR A 21 2.04 13.83 -8.57
CA THR A 21 1.64 12.47 -8.21
C THR A 21 2.66 11.45 -8.70
N THR A 22 2.90 10.42 -7.90
CA THR A 22 3.63 9.22 -8.30
C THR A 22 2.65 8.06 -8.35
N THR A 23 2.51 7.43 -9.51
CA THR A 23 1.69 6.23 -9.67
C THR A 23 2.59 5.00 -9.56
N ILE A 24 2.27 4.13 -8.61
CA ILE A 24 3.00 2.90 -8.32
C ILE A 24 2.13 1.72 -8.76
N ASP A 25 2.72 0.85 -9.57
CA ASP A 25 2.09 -0.38 -10.02
C ASP A 25 2.23 -1.45 -8.93
N SER A 26 1.13 -2.11 -8.58
CA SER A 26 1.08 -3.13 -7.53
C SER A 26 0.30 -4.38 -8.00
N ALA A 27 -0.66 -4.86 -7.21
CA ALA A 27 -1.55 -5.95 -7.57
C ALA A 27 -3.01 -5.46 -7.61
N LYS A 28 -3.81 -6.05 -8.50
CA LYS A 28 -5.24 -5.70 -8.63
C LYS A 28 -6.00 -6.00 -7.34
N PHE A 29 -7.10 -5.28 -7.17
CA PHE A 29 -8.03 -5.41 -6.04
C PHE A 29 -7.45 -4.94 -4.70
N LEU A 30 -6.79 -3.77 -4.72
CA LEU A 30 -6.40 -3.07 -3.49
C LEU A 30 -7.61 -2.76 -2.62
N HIS A 31 -7.46 -2.87 -1.30
CA HIS A 31 -8.58 -2.76 -0.37
C HIS A 31 -8.23 -1.89 0.84
N ASP A 32 -7.68 -2.48 1.89
CA ASP A 32 -7.35 -1.87 3.18
C ASP A 32 -5.87 -2.05 3.49
N GLY A 33 -5.34 -1.19 4.36
CA GLY A 33 -3.93 -1.18 4.69
C GLY A 33 -3.58 -0.23 5.82
N GLY A 34 -2.35 -0.33 6.30
CA GLY A 34 -1.83 0.49 7.37
C GLY A 34 -0.31 0.61 7.31
N PHE A 35 0.21 1.54 8.10
CA PHE A 35 1.64 1.74 8.23
C PHE A 35 2.27 0.68 9.14
N ASP A 36 3.51 0.32 8.84
CA ASP A 36 4.38 -0.38 9.77
C ASP A 36 4.66 0.48 11.01
N SER A 37 5.25 -0.13 12.05
CA SER A 37 5.58 0.56 13.30
C SER A 37 6.47 1.80 13.14
N SER A 38 7.30 1.89 12.08
CA SER A 38 8.15 3.05 11.82
C SER A 38 7.44 4.20 11.10
N GLY A 39 6.24 3.95 10.56
CA GLY A 39 5.51 4.92 9.73
C GLY A 39 6.05 5.09 8.31
N ARG A 40 7.03 4.28 7.89
CA ARG A 40 7.71 4.42 6.59
C ARG A 40 7.13 3.52 5.51
N TYR A 41 6.73 2.31 5.88
CA TYR A 41 6.21 1.34 4.92
C TYR A 41 4.70 1.29 5.05
N PHE A 42 4.01 1.52 3.93
CA PHE A 42 2.57 1.32 3.85
C PHE A 42 2.27 -0.07 3.31
N LEU A 43 1.60 -0.89 4.11
CA LEU A 43 1.22 -2.26 3.77
C LEU A 43 -0.26 -2.26 3.38
N VAL A 44 -0.57 -2.65 2.15
CA VAL A 44 -1.94 -2.67 1.61
C VAL A 44 -2.31 -4.03 1.05
N ALA A 45 -3.49 -4.51 1.40
CA ALA A 45 -4.01 -5.78 0.91
C ALA A 45 -4.55 -5.63 -0.52
N ALA A 46 -4.02 -6.45 -1.43
CA ALA A 46 -4.61 -6.75 -2.73
C ALA A 46 -5.44 -8.03 -2.58
N ASN A 47 -6.63 -7.89 -2.00
CA ASN A 47 -7.31 -9.01 -1.35
C ASN A 47 -7.68 -10.17 -2.30
N ALA A 48 -8.32 -9.89 -3.43
CA ALA A 48 -8.68 -10.92 -4.41
C ALA A 48 -7.46 -11.45 -5.19
N SER A 49 -6.29 -10.84 -5.01
CA SER A 49 -5.01 -11.32 -5.53
C SER A 49 -4.21 -12.15 -4.51
N ASN A 50 -4.67 -12.26 -3.25
CA ASN A 50 -3.98 -12.92 -2.13
C ASN A 50 -2.56 -12.37 -1.88
N LYS A 51 -2.39 -11.04 -1.98
CA LYS A 51 -1.09 -10.39 -1.76
C LYS A 51 -1.19 -9.20 -0.82
N ILE A 52 -0.08 -8.87 -0.16
CA ILE A 52 0.17 -7.58 0.48
C ILE A 52 1.19 -6.82 -0.37
N ALA A 53 0.84 -5.64 -0.86
CA ALA A 53 1.80 -4.71 -1.46
C ALA A 53 2.41 -3.84 -0.36
N VAL A 54 3.74 -3.70 -0.40
CA VAL A 54 4.50 -2.89 0.54
C VAL A 54 5.08 -1.70 -0.23
N VAL A 55 4.72 -0.49 0.17
CA VAL A 55 5.21 0.76 -0.44
C VAL A 55 6.17 1.44 0.53
N ASP A 56 7.35 1.82 0.05
CA ASP A 56 8.26 2.69 0.79
C ASP A 56 7.88 4.15 0.53
N THR A 57 7.26 4.81 1.51
CA THR A 57 6.78 6.19 1.36
C THR A 57 7.90 7.23 1.39
N LYS A 58 9.13 6.82 1.74
CA LYS A 58 10.29 7.72 1.65
C LYS A 58 10.82 7.83 0.22
N THR A 59 10.63 6.79 -0.58
CA THR A 59 11.18 6.71 -1.95
C THR A 59 10.10 6.66 -3.03
N ASP A 60 8.83 6.67 -2.65
CA ASP A 60 7.65 6.54 -3.50
C ASP A 60 7.72 5.33 -4.44
N LYS A 61 8.17 4.19 -3.91
CA LYS A 61 8.37 2.96 -4.69
C LYS A 61 7.72 1.76 -4.03
N LEU A 62 7.31 0.81 -4.87
CA LEU A 62 6.97 -0.53 -4.44
C LEU A 62 8.22 -1.20 -3.87
N ALA A 63 8.19 -1.54 -2.58
CA ALA A 63 9.26 -2.24 -1.89
C ALA A 63 9.12 -3.76 -2.05
N ALA A 64 7.89 -4.29 -1.98
CA ALA A 64 7.63 -5.71 -2.13
C ALA A 64 6.18 -6.02 -2.52
N LEU A 65 5.97 -7.21 -3.09
CA LEU A 65 4.68 -7.88 -3.17
C LEU A 65 4.81 -9.22 -2.45
N VAL A 66 4.08 -9.37 -1.34
CA VAL A 66 4.16 -10.53 -0.46
C VAL A 66 2.94 -11.41 -0.68
N ASP A 67 3.18 -12.68 -1.01
CA ASP A 67 2.11 -13.69 -1.09
C ASP A 67 1.63 -14.07 0.31
N VAL A 68 0.31 -14.13 0.48
CA VAL A 68 -0.35 -14.46 1.75
C VAL A 68 -1.52 -15.41 1.52
N GLY A 69 -2.21 -15.76 2.61
CA GLY A 69 -3.43 -16.56 2.56
C GLY A 69 -4.56 -15.91 1.76
N LYS A 70 -5.69 -16.63 1.69
CA LYS A 70 -6.83 -16.25 0.87
C LYS A 70 -7.51 -14.98 1.40
N ILE A 71 -7.75 -13.99 0.52
CA ILE A 71 -8.53 -12.77 0.77
C ILE A 71 -8.07 -12.07 2.08
N PRO A 72 -6.82 -11.56 2.14
CA PRO A 72 -6.36 -10.83 3.31
C PRO A 72 -7.21 -9.57 3.54
N HIS A 73 -7.55 -9.32 4.80
CA HIS A 73 -8.37 -8.18 5.23
C HIS A 73 -7.87 -7.63 6.59
N PRO A 74 -6.71 -6.95 6.61
CA PRO A 74 -6.04 -6.56 7.84
C PRO A 74 -6.67 -5.36 8.58
N GLY A 75 -7.60 -4.63 7.98
CA GLY A 75 -7.94 -3.27 8.40
C GLY A 75 -6.71 -2.37 8.29
N ARG A 76 -6.27 -1.79 9.41
CA ARG A 76 -4.97 -1.09 9.51
C ARG A 76 -3.81 -2.02 9.89
N GLY A 77 -4.07 -3.31 10.12
CA GLY A 77 -3.11 -4.26 10.63
C GLY A 77 -2.82 -4.10 12.13
N ALA A 78 -1.85 -4.87 12.61
CA ALA A 78 -1.36 -4.84 13.98
C ALA A 78 0.17 -4.89 13.97
N ASN A 79 0.81 -3.89 14.56
CA ASN A 79 2.26 -3.84 14.73
C ASN A 79 2.61 -4.22 16.17
N PHE A 80 3.44 -5.24 16.36
CA PHE A 80 3.95 -5.63 17.67
C PHE A 80 5.29 -6.35 17.52
N VAL A 81 6.14 -6.24 18.55
CA VAL A 81 7.29 -7.11 18.74
C VAL A 81 6.87 -8.14 19.78
N HIS A 82 6.84 -9.41 19.39
CA HIS A 82 6.63 -10.50 20.34
C HIS A 82 7.98 -10.85 21.00
N PRO A 83 8.03 -11.09 22.33
CA PRO A 83 9.25 -11.55 23.01
C PRO A 83 9.75 -12.90 22.51
#